data_AF-A0A9W8E2B9-F1
#
_entry.id   AF-A0A9W8E2B9-F1
#
_cell.length_a   1.000
_cell.length_b   1.000
_cell.length_c   1.000
_cell.angle_alpha   90.00
_cell.angle_beta   90.00
_cell.angle_gamma   90.00
#
_symmetry.space_group_name_H-M   'P 1'
#
loop_
_entity.id
_entity.type
_entity.pdbx_description
1 polymer ?
#
loop_
_entity_poly.entity_id
_entity_poly.type
_entity_poly.pdbx_seq_one_letter_code
_entity_poly.pdbx_strand_id
1 'polypeptide(L)'
;MASLNTVTYPSDPADPRVRTLGELAVDYALSHGLVMKPAADGAQLSNAAGLAVHAPLALFPSPFPRAGFERALTIQPHLNRLFDRIAADDEFLETYLSSLIKADEFTRRLYDLYRVDRETPRNQRQTAVMGFHRSDYLLHAPDGQLSTAQTIQQVEFNTVSVSFASLGQVTTDFHRAIVLMVVQPNERNIYDQRFVEYELQTKHNINLVRLTVAEVTQKVKLDSANHAMVNGQEVAVIYYRWGYSPDDYNCEEDWTARGLLERSWAIKCPNIAYQLAGTKKVQEVLSRPGALERFIDEPAVCQQLRDCFTGLYPMDSSPAGRQAVAQALESPENFVMKPQREGGGNNIYGTDIPGVLRHMNESEQEAHILMDLIRPPKVHNLLIRNGELHHGPVISELGIFGAWLSDEDGTVHINETRGHLLRTKVESSNEGGIAAGFGVIDSPLLI
;
A
#
# COMPACT_ATOMS: atom_id res chain seq x y z
N MET A 1 -6.06 -10.10 27.64
CA MET A 1 -5.16 -8.95 27.44
C MET A 1 -4.02 -9.46 26.58
N ALA A 2 -3.97 -9.10 25.30
CA ALA A 2 -2.83 -9.47 24.46
C ALA A 2 -1.67 -8.56 24.88
N SER A 3 -0.66 -9.12 25.57
CA SER A 3 0.65 -8.48 25.56
C SER A 3 1.06 -8.33 24.10
N LEU A 4 1.61 -7.18 23.71
CA LEU A 4 2.36 -7.14 22.46
C LEU A 4 3.37 -8.28 22.52
N ASN A 5 3.18 -9.31 21.69
CA ASN A 5 4.15 -10.39 21.58
C ASN A 5 5.52 -9.73 21.44
N THR A 6 6.48 -10.17 22.25
CA THR A 6 7.84 -9.65 22.28
C THR A 6 8.50 -9.92 20.94
N VAL A 7 8.16 -9.12 19.93
CA VAL A 7 9.05 -8.80 18.83
C VAL A 7 10.27 -8.21 19.53
N THR A 8 11.43 -8.84 19.38
CA THR A 8 12.71 -8.30 19.83
C THR A 8 12.93 -6.96 19.16
N TYR A 9 12.47 -5.92 19.83
CA TYR A 9 12.48 -4.55 19.38
C TYR A 9 13.15 -3.71 20.48
N PRO A 10 14.22 -2.96 20.18
CA PRO A 10 14.93 -2.93 18.90
C PRO A 10 15.77 -4.21 18.64
N SER A 11 16.34 -4.32 17.43
CA SER A 11 17.29 -5.37 17.04
C SER A 11 18.45 -5.54 18.04
N ASP A 12 19.04 -6.74 18.12
CA ASP A 12 20.18 -7.03 19.00
C ASP A 12 21.36 -6.07 18.74
N PRO A 13 21.77 -5.23 19.71
CA PRO A 13 22.89 -4.29 19.53
C PRO A 13 24.24 -4.97 19.22
N ALA A 14 24.40 -6.25 19.57
CA ALA A 14 25.61 -7.02 19.27
C ALA A 14 25.68 -7.47 17.80
N ASP A 15 24.60 -7.30 17.05
CA ASP A 15 24.52 -7.65 15.66
C ASP A 15 25.34 -6.69 14.78
N PRO A 16 26.34 -7.18 14.01
CA PRO A 16 27.11 -6.36 13.09
C PRO A 16 26.25 -5.55 12.11
N ARG A 17 25.03 -6.01 11.81
CA ARG A 17 24.06 -5.33 10.93
C ARG A 17 23.57 -4.00 11.50
N VAL A 18 23.42 -3.89 12.83
CA VAL A 18 22.99 -2.66 13.50
C VAL A 18 24.03 -1.55 13.30
N ARG A 19 25.32 -1.91 13.29
CA ARG A 19 26.41 -0.96 13.01
C ARG A 19 26.34 -0.42 11.57
N THR A 20 26.20 -1.31 10.59
CA THR A 20 26.08 -0.90 9.18
C THR A 20 24.84 -0.02 8.96
N LEU A 21 23.70 -0.37 9.57
CA LEU A 21 22.49 0.44 9.49
C LEU A 21 22.70 1.83 10.13
N GLY A 22 23.46 1.92 11.22
CA GLY A 22 23.85 3.18 11.84
C GLY A 22 24.66 4.08 10.89
N GLU A 23 25.60 3.52 10.12
CA GLU A 23 26.36 4.28 9.10
C GLU A 23 25.44 4.80 7.98
N LEU A 24 24.54 3.95 7.47
CA LEU A 24 23.55 4.36 6.47
C LEU A 24 22.57 5.42 7.00
N ALA A 25 22.20 5.36 8.27
CA ALA A 25 21.35 6.36 8.89
C ALA A 25 22.02 7.74 8.96
N VAL A 26 23.33 7.78 9.19
CA VAL A 26 24.12 9.02 9.12
C VAL A 26 24.12 9.59 7.70
N ASP A 27 24.37 8.76 6.69
CA ASP A 27 24.35 9.18 5.28
C ASP A 27 22.96 9.71 4.87
N TYR A 28 21.89 9.02 5.28
CA TYR A 28 20.51 9.48 5.07
C TYR A 28 20.30 10.85 5.73
N ALA A 29 20.67 10.98 7.00
CA ALA A 29 20.44 12.20 7.75
C ALA A 29 21.14 13.42 7.13
N LEU A 30 22.38 13.24 6.69
CA LEU A 30 23.16 14.28 6.01
C LEU A 30 22.58 14.63 4.63
N SER A 31 22.13 13.65 3.86
CA SER A 31 21.59 13.86 2.50
C SER A 31 20.16 14.44 2.48
N HIS A 32 19.38 14.26 3.56
CA HIS A 32 17.98 14.69 3.63
C HIS A 32 17.74 15.86 4.60
N GLY A 33 18.81 16.48 5.11
CA GLY A 33 18.71 17.69 5.94
C GLY A 33 18.27 17.43 7.39
N LEU A 34 18.37 16.19 7.89
CA LEU A 34 18.28 15.87 9.31
C LEU A 34 19.61 16.23 9.99
N VAL A 35 19.93 17.53 10.01
CA VAL A 35 21.24 18.05 10.40
C VAL A 35 21.14 19.20 11.40
N MET A 36 22.21 19.41 12.16
CA MET A 36 22.39 20.51 13.09
C MET A 36 23.79 21.11 12.93
N LYS A 37 23.99 22.31 13.46
CA LYS A 37 25.35 22.82 13.65
C LYS A 37 26.06 21.99 14.73
N PRO A 38 27.36 21.72 14.59
CA PRO A 38 28.15 21.10 15.65
C PRO A 38 28.03 21.90 16.95
N ALA A 39 28.14 21.21 18.09
CA ALA A 39 28.27 21.89 19.37
C ALA A 39 29.58 22.70 19.42
N ALA A 40 29.56 23.82 20.15
CA ALA A 40 30.72 24.68 20.32
C ALA A 40 31.68 24.06 21.32
N ASP A 41 32.50 23.10 20.88
CA ASP A 41 33.50 22.45 21.72
C ASP A 41 34.73 23.38 21.87
N GLY A 42 34.54 24.55 22.48
CA GLY A 42 35.60 25.53 22.74
C GLY A 42 36.15 26.29 21.51
N ALA A 43 35.75 25.94 20.28
CA ALA A 43 36.08 26.69 19.08
C ALA A 43 34.98 27.71 18.73
N GLN A 44 35.37 28.94 18.39
CA GLN A 44 34.46 30.00 17.93
C GLN A 44 33.78 29.58 16.62
N LEU A 45 32.58 29.00 16.72
CA LEU A 45 31.70 28.66 15.58
C LEU A 45 31.11 29.88 14.86
N SER A 46 31.51 31.10 15.25
CA SER A 46 30.97 32.35 14.71
C SER A 46 31.19 32.54 13.20
N ASN A 47 32.10 31.78 12.58
CA ASN A 47 32.38 31.81 11.13
C ASN A 47 32.29 30.45 10.41
N ALA A 48 31.70 29.42 11.01
CA ALA A 48 31.57 28.08 10.40
C ALA A 48 30.43 28.01 9.36
N ALA A 49 30.44 28.90 8.37
CA ALA A 49 29.53 28.80 7.22
C ALA A 49 29.84 27.51 6.45
N GLY A 50 28.92 26.54 6.48
CA GLY A 50 29.02 25.28 5.74
C GLY A 50 29.33 24.02 6.56
N LEU A 51 29.49 24.10 7.89
CA LEU A 51 29.62 22.91 8.73
C LEU A 51 28.27 22.44 9.27
N ALA A 52 27.95 21.17 9.07
CA ALA A 52 26.77 20.49 9.60
C ALA A 52 27.15 19.08 10.08
N VAL A 53 26.51 18.63 11.14
CA VAL A 53 26.52 17.24 11.62
C VAL A 53 25.11 16.69 11.56
N HIS A 54 24.95 15.37 11.48
CA HIS A 54 23.61 14.78 11.57
C HIS A 54 22.98 15.16 12.93
N ALA A 55 21.67 15.37 12.95
CA ALA A 55 20.95 15.50 14.21
C ALA A 55 20.98 14.16 14.96
N PRO A 56 20.99 14.15 16.31
CA PRO A 56 20.79 12.91 17.06
C PRO A 56 19.46 12.26 16.66
N LEU A 57 19.49 10.98 16.32
CA LEU A 57 18.32 10.24 15.82
C LEU A 57 18.24 8.84 16.44
N ALA A 58 17.03 8.34 16.61
CA ALA A 58 16.80 6.94 16.96
C ALA A 58 16.92 6.09 15.69
N LEU A 59 17.64 4.97 15.75
CA LEU A 59 17.79 4.09 14.59
C LEU A 59 16.46 3.43 14.19
N PHE A 60 15.59 3.18 15.17
CA PHE A 60 14.28 2.57 14.97
C PHE A 60 13.17 3.42 15.67
N PRO A 61 11.91 3.38 15.19
CA PRO A 61 10.79 4.15 15.76
C PRO A 61 10.20 3.54 17.04
N SER A 62 10.24 4.25 18.17
CA SER A 62 9.74 3.73 19.45
C SER A 62 8.26 3.28 19.41
N PRO A 63 7.91 2.12 20.03
CA PRO A 63 6.53 1.66 20.10
C PRO A 63 5.62 2.65 20.85
N PHE A 64 4.44 2.93 20.29
CA PHE A 64 3.45 3.81 20.91
C PHE A 64 2.03 3.28 20.65
N PRO A 65 1.18 3.12 21.70
CA PRO A 65 -0.19 2.63 21.51
C PRO A 65 -1.03 3.55 20.62
N ARG A 66 -1.61 2.98 19.56
CA ARG A 66 -2.47 3.70 18.58
C ARG A 66 -3.54 4.56 19.26
N ALA A 67 -4.27 3.99 20.22
CA ALA A 67 -5.34 4.68 20.93
C ALA A 67 -4.83 5.92 21.70
N GLY A 68 -3.63 5.85 22.27
CA GLY A 68 -2.98 6.99 22.92
C GLY A 68 -2.61 8.08 21.93
N PHE A 69 -2.06 7.70 20.77
CA PHE A 69 -1.65 8.63 19.73
C PHE A 69 -2.86 9.38 19.13
N GLU A 70 -3.90 8.65 18.73
CA GLU A 70 -5.13 9.23 18.17
C GLU A 70 -5.85 10.14 19.19
N ARG A 71 -5.80 9.78 20.48
CA ARG A 71 -6.29 10.65 21.56
C ARG A 71 -5.52 11.96 21.66
N ALA A 72 -4.20 11.95 21.56
CA ALA A 72 -3.39 13.17 21.57
C ALA A 72 -3.76 14.10 20.39
N LEU A 73 -3.91 13.54 19.19
CA LEU A 73 -4.35 14.29 18.00
C LEU A 73 -5.73 14.92 18.21
N THR A 74 -6.67 14.17 18.78
CA THR A 74 -8.04 14.65 19.03
C THR A 74 -8.09 15.76 20.08
N ILE A 75 -7.22 15.70 21.09
CA ILE A 75 -7.19 16.69 22.19
C ILE A 75 -6.54 18.02 21.75
N GLN A 76 -5.58 18.01 20.83
CA GLN A 76 -4.78 19.19 20.49
C GLN A 76 -5.62 20.43 20.07
N PRO A 77 -6.67 20.33 19.23
CA PRO A 77 -7.53 21.49 18.92
C PRO A 77 -8.27 22.05 20.14
N HIS A 78 -8.62 21.20 21.11
CA HIS A 78 -9.26 21.63 22.36
C HIS A 78 -8.28 22.38 23.26
N LEU A 79 -7.03 21.91 23.36
CA LEU A 79 -5.97 22.61 24.08
C LEU A 79 -5.65 23.96 23.44
N ASN A 80 -5.58 24.03 22.11
CA ASN A 80 -5.39 25.31 21.41
C ASN A 80 -6.47 26.33 21.81
N ARG A 81 -7.74 25.91 21.81
CA ARG A 81 -8.85 26.77 22.23
C ARG A 81 -8.80 27.14 23.71
N LEU A 82 -8.40 26.19 24.57
CA LEU A 82 -8.25 26.45 26.00
C LEU A 82 -7.22 27.55 26.26
N PHE A 83 -6.03 27.41 25.67
CA PHE A 83 -4.95 28.37 25.87
C PHE A 83 -5.22 29.72 25.20
N ASP A 84 -5.93 29.75 24.07
CA ASP A 84 -6.43 30.99 23.46
C ASP A 84 -7.38 31.74 24.41
N ARG A 85 -8.30 31.02 25.07
CA ARG A 85 -9.20 31.62 26.07
C ARG A 85 -8.48 32.09 27.32
N ILE A 86 -7.51 31.31 27.81
CA ILE A 86 -6.67 31.72 28.96
C ILE A 86 -5.89 32.99 28.61
N ALA A 87 -5.32 33.07 27.40
CA ALA A 87 -4.57 34.25 26.95
C ALA A 87 -5.45 35.51 26.81
N ALA A 88 -6.76 35.33 26.61
CA ALA A 88 -7.75 36.41 26.52
C ALA A 88 -8.43 36.75 27.86
N ASP A 89 -8.14 36.01 28.94
CA ASP A 89 -8.75 36.18 30.25
C ASP A 89 -7.83 36.99 31.17
N ASP A 90 -7.98 38.31 31.11
CA ASP A 90 -7.16 39.24 31.87
C ASP A 90 -7.29 39.00 33.39
N GLU A 91 -8.51 38.75 33.88
CA GLU A 91 -8.76 38.51 35.31
C GLU A 91 -8.03 37.26 35.79
N PHE A 92 -8.07 36.19 34.99
CA PHE A 92 -7.32 34.96 35.26
C PHE A 92 -5.82 35.20 35.30
N LEU A 93 -5.24 35.85 34.28
CA LEU A 93 -3.81 36.11 34.21
C LEU A 93 -3.33 37.01 35.35
N GLU A 94 -4.05 38.08 35.67
CA GLU A 94 -3.69 38.95 36.80
C GLU A 94 -3.73 38.19 38.13
N THR A 95 -4.80 37.43 38.38
CA THR A 95 -5.00 36.70 39.62
C THR A 95 -3.85 35.72 39.88
N TYR A 96 -3.55 34.87 38.90
CA TYR A 96 -2.60 33.77 39.08
C TYR A 96 -1.13 34.16 38.86
N LEU A 97 -0.83 35.24 38.14
CA LEU A 97 0.56 35.72 37.96
C LEU A 97 1.01 36.69 39.06
N SER A 98 0.09 37.30 39.81
CA SER A 98 0.40 38.32 40.83
C SER A 98 1.40 37.89 41.92
N SER A 99 1.42 36.61 42.29
CA SER A 99 2.36 36.04 43.26
C SER A 99 3.70 35.68 42.61
N LEU A 100 3.69 35.21 41.36
CA LEU A 100 4.86 34.78 40.59
C LEU A 100 5.77 35.95 40.22
N ILE A 101 5.20 37.08 39.82
CA ILE A 101 5.98 38.28 39.44
C ILE A 101 6.77 38.89 40.60
N LYS A 102 6.48 38.51 41.84
CA LYS A 102 7.26 38.93 43.02
C LYS A 102 8.51 38.09 43.22
N ALA A 103 8.52 36.86 42.70
CA ALA A 103 9.58 35.88 42.92
C ALA A 103 10.51 35.73 41.70
N ASP A 104 10.01 35.96 40.48
CA ASP A 104 10.78 35.75 39.24
C ASP A 104 10.87 37.04 38.39
N GLU A 105 12.09 37.55 38.19
CA GLU A 105 12.32 38.78 37.44
C GLU A 105 11.95 38.63 35.96
N PHE A 106 12.23 37.46 35.37
CA PHE A 106 11.94 37.21 33.96
C PHE A 106 10.44 37.27 33.68
N THR A 107 9.64 36.54 34.45
CA THR A 107 8.18 36.54 34.36
C THR A 107 7.60 37.92 34.67
N ARG A 108 8.15 38.65 35.66
CA ARG A 108 7.73 40.04 35.94
C ARG A 108 7.89 40.93 34.71
N ARG A 109 9.04 40.88 34.03
CA ARG A 109 9.28 41.69 32.83
C ARG A 109 8.32 41.34 31.69
N LEU A 110 7.97 40.06 31.50
CA LEU A 110 6.96 39.65 30.52
C LEU A 110 5.57 40.16 30.90
N TYR A 111 5.20 40.09 32.17
CA TYR A 111 3.93 40.60 32.68
C TYR A 111 3.80 42.13 32.51
N ASP A 112 4.88 42.87 32.76
CA ASP A 112 4.93 44.31 32.54
C ASP A 112 4.65 44.66 31.06
N LEU A 113 5.20 43.88 30.12
CA LEU A 113 4.90 44.04 28.67
C LEU A 113 3.45 43.71 28.34
N TYR A 114 2.91 42.62 28.89
CA TYR A 114 1.50 42.26 28.72
C TYR A 114 0.56 43.38 29.19
N ARG A 115 0.85 44.01 30.34
CA ARG A 115 0.08 45.15 30.84
C ARG A 115 0.10 46.34 29.88
N VAL A 116 1.26 46.67 29.33
CA VAL A 116 1.40 47.76 28.34
C VAL A 116 0.55 47.49 27.10
N ASP A 117 0.59 46.27 26.56
CA ASP A 117 -0.26 45.88 25.42
C ASP A 117 -1.75 45.95 25.76
N ARG A 118 -2.12 45.48 26.96
CA ARG A 118 -3.52 45.51 27.42
C ARG A 118 -4.07 46.93 27.59
N GLU A 119 -3.28 47.84 28.15
CA GLU A 119 -3.64 49.24 28.38
C GLU A 119 -3.63 50.06 27.06
N THR A 120 -3.01 49.54 25.99
CA THR A 120 -3.02 50.17 24.66
C THR A 120 -4.43 50.14 24.04
N PRO A 121 -4.96 51.27 23.52
CA PRO A 121 -6.28 51.32 22.91
C PRO A 121 -6.48 50.26 21.82
N ARG A 122 -7.67 49.65 21.78
CA ARG A 122 -7.95 48.53 20.86
C ARG A 122 -7.74 48.87 19.38
N ASN A 123 -7.97 50.12 18.98
CA ASN A 123 -7.74 50.60 17.61
C ASN A 123 -6.26 50.87 17.28
N GLN A 124 -5.37 50.69 18.27
CA GLN A 124 -3.92 50.91 18.15
C GLN A 124 -3.12 49.61 18.34
N ARG A 125 -3.77 48.45 18.52
CA ARG A 125 -3.10 47.15 18.69
C ARG A 125 -3.64 46.08 17.74
N GLN A 126 -2.81 45.10 17.43
CA GLN A 126 -3.21 43.92 16.65
C GLN A 126 -4.08 43.00 17.51
N THR A 127 -5.24 42.59 16.99
CA THR A 127 -6.16 41.69 17.70
C THR A 127 -6.16 40.27 17.18
N ALA A 128 -5.60 40.03 15.99
CA ALA A 128 -5.38 38.68 15.48
C ALA A 128 -4.17 38.06 16.15
N VAL A 129 -4.33 36.83 16.65
CA VAL A 129 -3.28 36.04 17.29
C VAL A 129 -3.05 34.77 16.47
N MET A 130 -1.81 34.34 16.37
CA MET A 130 -1.42 33.06 15.81
C MET A 130 -0.51 32.34 16.79
N GLY A 131 -0.81 31.07 17.05
CA GLY A 131 -0.05 30.22 17.97
C GLY A 131 0.42 28.94 17.30
N PHE A 132 1.73 28.68 17.36
CA PHE A 132 2.28 27.36 17.09
C PHE A 132 2.56 26.69 18.44
N HIS A 133 1.68 25.78 18.82
CA HIS A 133 1.73 25.12 20.13
C HIS A 133 2.13 23.65 20.00
N ARG A 134 2.73 23.12 21.07
CA ARG A 134 3.05 21.69 21.18
C ARG A 134 2.65 21.19 22.56
N SER A 135 1.82 20.16 22.61
CA SER A 135 1.52 19.45 23.84
C SER A 135 2.42 18.22 23.94
N ASP A 136 3.19 18.14 25.01
CA ASP A 136 4.11 17.04 25.22
C ASP A 136 3.48 16.00 26.17
N TYR A 137 3.60 14.72 25.84
CA TYR A 137 2.95 13.61 26.55
C TYR A 137 3.94 12.50 26.86
N LEU A 138 3.73 11.82 27.99
CA LEU A 138 4.34 10.54 28.31
C LEU A 138 3.29 9.43 28.41
N LEU A 139 3.68 8.21 28.09
CA LEU A 139 2.87 7.02 28.37
C LEU A 139 2.95 6.68 29.86
N HIS A 140 1.80 6.60 30.50
CA HIS A 140 1.73 6.22 31.90
C HIS A 140 1.64 4.69 32.04
N ALA A 141 2.67 4.12 32.65
CA ALA A 141 2.83 2.68 32.85
C ALA A 141 3.28 2.40 34.29
N PRO A 142 2.36 2.30 35.27
CA PRO A 142 2.71 2.09 36.68
C PRO A 142 3.54 0.83 36.93
N ASP A 143 3.33 -0.20 36.12
CA ASP A 143 4.04 -1.48 36.16
C ASP A 143 5.31 -1.51 35.27
N GLY A 144 5.60 -0.41 34.58
CA GLY A 144 6.71 -0.30 33.63
C GLY A 144 6.54 -1.13 32.36
N GLN A 145 5.38 -1.75 32.12
CA GLN A 145 5.15 -2.64 30.99
C GLN A 145 4.36 -1.95 29.89
N LEU A 146 4.84 -2.06 28.64
CA LEU A 146 4.13 -1.56 27.47
C LEU A 146 2.85 -2.35 27.24
N SER A 147 1.71 -1.66 27.13
CA SER A 147 0.44 -2.29 26.79
C SER A 147 -0.43 -1.40 25.90
N THR A 148 -1.37 -2.02 25.19
CA THR A 148 -2.31 -1.32 24.31
C THR A 148 -3.33 -0.47 25.06
N ALA A 149 -3.48 -0.66 26.37
CA ALA A 149 -4.43 0.06 27.22
C ALA A 149 -3.82 1.25 27.98
N GLN A 150 -2.53 1.55 27.77
CA GLN A 150 -1.86 2.66 28.45
C GLN A 150 -2.50 4.01 28.10
N THR A 151 -2.46 4.91 29.07
CA THR A 151 -2.98 6.27 28.92
C THR A 151 -1.84 7.25 28.72
N ILE A 152 -2.09 8.29 27.92
CA ILE A 152 -1.19 9.43 27.81
C ILE A 152 -1.40 10.39 28.98
N GLN A 153 -0.31 10.95 29.50
CA GLN A 153 -0.34 12.04 30.48
C GLN A 153 0.42 13.23 29.93
N GLN A 154 -0.19 14.41 30.01
CA GLN A 154 0.44 15.65 29.55
C GLN A 154 1.55 16.04 30.53
N VAL A 155 2.74 16.28 29.99
CA VAL A 155 3.89 16.81 30.73
C VAL A 155 3.81 18.33 30.75
N GLU A 156 3.69 18.94 29.56
CA GLU A 156 3.64 20.39 29.40
C GLU A 156 2.89 20.79 28.12
N PHE A 157 2.51 22.06 28.07
CA PHE A 157 1.96 22.70 26.89
C PHE A 157 2.82 23.91 26.51
N ASN A 158 3.56 23.77 25.43
CA ASN A 158 4.50 24.77 24.95
C ASN A 158 3.79 25.78 24.04
N THR A 159 3.81 27.05 24.43
CA THR A 159 3.14 28.16 23.71
C THR A 159 4.09 29.09 22.96
N VAL A 160 5.41 28.96 23.16
CA VAL A 160 6.41 29.84 22.57
C VAL A 160 7.60 29.04 22.05
N SER A 161 8.10 29.41 20.87
CA SER A 161 9.32 28.84 20.27
C SER A 161 9.35 27.30 20.22
N VAL A 162 8.26 26.67 19.79
CA VAL A 162 8.20 25.20 19.66
C VAL A 162 9.17 24.71 18.58
N SER A 163 10.14 23.89 18.99
CA SER A 163 11.17 23.34 18.10
C SER A 163 10.74 22.01 17.46
N PHE A 164 11.51 21.59 16.45
CA PHE A 164 11.52 20.25 15.86
C PHE A 164 10.32 19.83 15.00
N ALA A 165 9.44 20.75 14.59
CA ALA A 165 8.39 20.42 13.61
C ALA A 165 8.99 19.88 12.29
N SER A 166 10.05 20.51 11.77
CA SER A 166 10.72 20.10 10.53
C SER A 166 11.55 18.84 10.70
N LEU A 167 12.48 18.81 11.67
CA LEU A 167 13.33 17.64 11.89
C LEU A 167 12.51 16.41 12.31
N GLY A 168 11.40 16.58 13.04
CA GLY A 168 10.48 15.50 13.37
C GLY A 168 9.84 14.85 12.14
N GLN A 169 9.49 15.65 11.12
CA GLN A 169 8.99 15.14 9.84
C GLN A 169 10.08 14.34 9.11
N VAL A 170 11.32 14.86 9.01
CA VAL A 170 12.41 14.14 8.34
C VAL A 170 12.76 12.84 9.07
N THR A 171 12.74 12.82 10.41
CA THR A 171 12.90 11.58 11.19
C THR A 171 11.78 10.58 10.92
N THR A 172 10.54 11.05 10.77
CA THR A 172 9.41 10.19 10.40
C THR A 172 9.63 9.57 9.02
N ASP A 173 10.13 10.35 8.06
CA ASP A 173 10.42 9.87 6.71
C ASP A 173 11.62 8.92 6.66
N PHE A 174 12.62 9.13 7.52
CA PHE A 174 13.73 8.19 7.73
C PHE A 174 13.23 6.81 8.20
N HIS A 175 12.27 6.79 9.14
CA HIS A 175 11.72 5.54 9.68
C HIS A 175 10.67 4.87 8.77
N ARG A 176 10.31 5.48 7.64
CA ARG A 176 9.29 4.94 6.74
C ARG A 176 9.87 3.98 5.73
N ALA A 177 9.34 2.77 5.74
CA ALA A 177 9.41 1.90 4.58
C ALA A 177 8.50 2.41 3.45
N ILE A 178 8.80 1.99 2.23
CA ILE A 178 8.11 2.40 1.00
C ILE A 178 7.33 1.24 0.37
N VAL A 179 6.46 1.57 -0.58
CA VAL A 179 5.88 0.59 -1.51
C VAL A 179 6.69 0.61 -2.81
N LEU A 180 7.15 -0.54 -3.27
CA LEU A 180 7.73 -0.72 -4.60
C LEU A 180 6.66 -1.23 -5.56
N MET A 181 6.31 -0.45 -6.58
CA MET A 181 5.49 -0.92 -7.69
C MET A 181 6.39 -1.35 -8.85
N VAL A 182 6.34 -2.63 -9.22
CA VAL A 182 7.07 -3.16 -10.38
C VAL A 182 6.19 -3.01 -11.62
N VAL A 183 6.66 -2.30 -12.64
CA VAL A 183 5.85 -1.88 -13.80
C VAL A 183 6.45 -2.30 -15.13
N GLN A 184 5.60 -2.47 -16.15
CA GLN A 184 6.06 -2.64 -17.53
C GLN A 184 6.74 -1.37 -18.06
N PRO A 185 7.77 -1.48 -18.93
CA PRO A 185 8.30 -0.33 -19.64
C PRO A 185 7.24 0.25 -20.58
N ASN A 186 7.16 1.58 -20.68
CA ASN A 186 6.22 2.31 -21.56
C ASN A 186 4.73 1.97 -21.36
N GLU A 187 4.33 1.69 -20.10
CA GLU A 187 2.93 1.39 -19.73
C GLU A 187 1.94 2.47 -20.20
N ARG A 188 0.98 2.07 -21.04
CA ARG A 188 -0.07 2.96 -21.56
C ARG A 188 -1.15 3.26 -20.52
N ASN A 189 -1.42 2.31 -19.62
CA ASN A 189 -2.37 2.44 -18.53
C ASN A 189 -1.73 3.01 -17.25
N ILE A 190 -0.72 3.88 -17.40
CA ILE A 190 0.04 4.45 -16.28
C ILE A 190 -0.86 5.26 -15.33
N TYR A 191 -1.89 5.91 -15.85
CA TYR A 191 -2.74 6.80 -15.06
C TYR A 191 -3.58 6.04 -14.02
N ASP A 192 -4.05 4.83 -14.34
CA ASP A 192 -4.69 3.92 -13.37
C ASP A 192 -3.76 3.63 -12.18
N GLN A 193 -2.48 3.40 -12.47
CA GLN A 193 -1.47 3.15 -11.44
C GLN A 193 -1.10 4.43 -10.65
N ARG A 194 -1.11 5.61 -11.28
CA ARG A 194 -0.83 6.90 -10.62
C ARG A 194 -1.91 7.24 -9.59
N PHE A 195 -3.16 6.87 -9.80
CA PHE A 195 -4.20 7.07 -8.78
C PHE A 195 -3.90 6.30 -7.49
N VAL A 196 -3.35 5.09 -7.58
CA VAL A 196 -2.92 4.32 -6.39
C VAL A 196 -1.77 5.04 -5.67
N GLU A 197 -0.78 5.52 -6.42
CA GLU A 197 0.35 6.29 -5.87
C GLU A 197 -0.11 7.56 -5.16
N TYR A 198 -1.00 8.34 -5.79
CA TYR A 198 -1.53 9.58 -5.20
C TYR A 198 -2.37 9.30 -3.96
N GLU A 199 -3.19 8.26 -3.95
CA GLU A 199 -3.97 7.87 -2.77
C GLU A 199 -3.04 7.52 -1.59
N LEU A 200 -2.03 6.68 -1.83
CA LEU A 200 -1.04 6.30 -0.81
C LEU A 200 -0.30 7.53 -0.25
N GLN A 201 0.14 8.43 -1.12
CA GLN A 201 0.88 9.61 -0.69
C GLN A 201 -0.01 10.63 0.03
N THR A 202 -1.17 10.97 -0.56
CA THR A 202 -1.98 12.09 -0.08
C THR A 202 -2.87 11.75 1.11
N LYS A 203 -3.38 10.50 1.18
CA LYS A 203 -4.26 10.07 2.27
C LYS A 203 -3.55 9.25 3.34
N HIS A 204 -2.53 8.48 2.97
CA HIS A 204 -1.84 7.58 3.88
C HIS A 204 -0.43 8.03 4.23
N ASN A 205 0.10 9.04 3.52
CA ASN A 205 1.47 9.53 3.69
C ASN A 205 2.51 8.40 3.55
N ILE A 206 2.25 7.51 2.58
CA ILE A 206 3.09 6.38 2.20
C ILE A 206 3.73 6.70 0.85
N ASN A 207 5.06 6.62 0.79
CA ASN A 207 5.78 6.81 -0.46
C ASN A 207 5.75 5.54 -1.31
N LEU A 208 5.49 5.71 -2.61
CA LEU A 208 5.54 4.64 -3.59
C LEU A 208 6.60 4.96 -4.65
N VAL A 209 7.47 4.01 -4.93
CA VAL A 209 8.45 4.09 -6.02
C VAL A 209 8.06 3.11 -7.11
N ARG A 210 8.11 3.57 -8.37
CA ARG A 210 7.82 2.75 -9.55
C ARG A 210 9.12 2.39 -10.24
N LEU A 211 9.41 1.10 -10.40
CA LEU A 211 10.59 0.62 -11.12
C LEU A 211 10.18 -0.40 -12.18
N THR A 212 10.83 -0.33 -13.33
CA THR A 212 10.85 -1.45 -14.28
C THR A 212 11.72 -2.58 -13.76
N VAL A 213 11.57 -3.81 -14.27
CA VAL A 213 12.43 -4.94 -13.86
C VAL A 213 13.92 -4.66 -14.11
N ALA A 214 14.27 -3.98 -15.20
CA ALA A 214 15.64 -3.57 -15.49
C ALA A 214 16.20 -2.62 -14.42
N GLU A 215 15.37 -1.69 -13.92
CA GLU A 215 15.76 -0.81 -12.82
C GLU A 215 15.80 -1.52 -11.47
N VAL A 216 14.93 -2.52 -11.25
CA VAL A 216 14.99 -3.39 -10.05
C VAL A 216 16.36 -4.04 -9.96
N THR A 217 16.85 -4.64 -11.05
CA THR A 217 18.17 -5.28 -11.11
C THR A 217 19.32 -4.32 -10.77
N GLN A 218 19.15 -3.02 -11.04
CA GLN A 218 20.17 -2.00 -10.78
C GLN A 218 20.06 -1.36 -9.40
N LYS A 219 18.84 -1.08 -8.93
CA LYS A 219 18.55 -0.19 -7.81
C LYS A 219 18.09 -0.94 -6.55
N VAL A 220 17.52 -2.13 -6.69
CA VAL A 220 17.04 -2.92 -5.56
C VAL A 220 18.12 -3.87 -5.10
N LYS A 221 18.41 -3.86 -3.81
CA LYS A 221 19.33 -4.81 -3.17
C LYS A 221 18.70 -5.39 -1.93
N LEU A 222 19.00 -6.64 -1.63
CA LEU A 222 18.70 -7.19 -0.31
C LEU A 222 19.80 -6.78 0.66
N ASP A 223 19.41 -6.34 1.85
CA ASP A 223 20.34 -6.26 2.96
C ASP A 223 20.68 -7.67 3.48
N SER A 224 21.52 -7.74 4.50
CA SER A 224 21.93 -9.01 5.12
C SER A 224 20.81 -9.73 5.90
N ALA A 225 19.67 -9.09 6.13
CA ALA A 225 18.47 -9.67 6.73
C ALA A 225 17.38 -10.03 5.70
N ASN A 226 17.66 -9.83 4.41
CA ASN A 226 16.72 -9.96 3.28
C ASN A 226 15.62 -8.89 3.24
N HIS A 227 15.81 -7.71 3.83
CA HIS A 227 14.96 -6.56 3.51
C HIS A 227 15.33 -6.03 2.13
N ALA A 228 14.34 -5.77 1.29
CA ALA A 228 14.58 -5.12 0.00
C ALA A 228 14.79 -3.63 0.22
N MET A 229 15.87 -3.09 -0.34
CA MET A 229 16.26 -1.68 -0.19
C MET A 229 16.28 -1.00 -1.55
N VAL A 230 15.67 0.18 -1.64
CA VAL A 230 15.74 1.09 -2.80
C VAL A 230 16.30 2.42 -2.35
N ASN A 231 17.45 2.82 -2.88
CA ASN A 231 18.13 4.08 -2.50
C ASN A 231 18.31 4.25 -0.97
N GLY A 232 18.53 3.15 -0.24
CA GLY A 232 18.70 3.16 1.22
C GLY A 232 17.38 3.15 2.02
N GLN A 233 16.22 3.15 1.37
CA GLN A 233 14.92 2.99 2.04
C GLN A 233 14.44 1.55 1.94
N GLU A 234 13.90 1.03 3.05
CA GLU A 234 13.30 -0.31 3.09
C GLU A 234 12.00 -0.36 2.30
N VAL A 235 11.78 -1.45 1.56
CA VAL A 235 10.55 -1.76 0.86
C VAL A 235 9.70 -2.67 1.73
N ALA A 236 8.55 -2.18 2.21
CA ALA A 236 7.61 -2.98 3.00
C ALA A 236 6.66 -3.80 2.13
N VAL A 237 6.26 -3.26 0.97
CA VAL A 237 5.31 -3.93 0.06
C VAL A 237 5.82 -3.86 -1.37
N ILE A 238 5.75 -4.98 -2.08
CA ILE A 238 6.02 -5.06 -3.52
C ILE A 238 4.68 -5.30 -4.23
N TYR A 239 4.25 -4.33 -5.04
CA TYR A 239 3.02 -4.38 -5.80
C TYR A 239 3.31 -4.61 -7.29
N TYR A 240 2.90 -5.75 -7.82
CA TYR A 240 3.19 -6.11 -9.20
C TYR A 240 2.14 -5.55 -10.17
N ARG A 241 2.61 -4.76 -11.14
CA ARG A 241 1.92 -4.36 -12.38
C ARG A 241 2.73 -4.79 -13.61
N TRP A 242 3.47 -5.90 -13.46
CA TRP A 242 4.39 -6.54 -14.40
C TRP A 242 4.56 -8.01 -14.00
N GLY A 243 5.01 -8.86 -14.92
CA GLY A 243 5.43 -10.23 -14.64
C GLY A 243 4.31 -11.26 -14.74
N TYR A 244 3.26 -10.93 -15.50
CA TYR A 244 2.13 -11.82 -15.76
C TYR A 244 2.13 -12.39 -17.18
N SER A 245 2.90 -11.79 -18.10
CA SER A 245 3.14 -12.31 -19.46
C SER A 245 4.55 -12.86 -19.60
N PRO A 246 4.81 -13.86 -20.44
CA PRO A 246 6.18 -14.22 -20.83
C PRO A 246 6.96 -13.06 -21.43
N ASP A 247 6.28 -12.16 -22.15
CA ASP A 247 6.90 -10.99 -22.81
C ASP A 247 7.47 -9.97 -21.79
N ASP A 248 7.07 -10.10 -20.52
CA ASP A 248 7.64 -9.32 -19.43
C ASP A 248 9.08 -9.75 -19.09
N TYR A 249 9.44 -11.00 -19.39
CA TYR A 249 10.72 -11.63 -19.06
C TYR A 249 11.55 -11.82 -20.33
N ASN A 250 12.41 -10.85 -20.61
CA ASN A 250 13.20 -10.79 -21.84
C ASN A 250 14.57 -11.48 -21.70
N CYS A 251 15.03 -11.72 -20.46
CA CYS A 251 16.26 -12.44 -20.15
C CYS A 251 16.23 -13.11 -18.76
N GLU A 252 17.24 -13.93 -18.45
CA GLU A 252 17.35 -14.63 -17.15
C GLU A 252 17.56 -13.67 -15.96
N GLU A 253 18.10 -12.49 -16.21
CA GLU A 253 18.22 -11.44 -15.20
C GLU A 253 16.85 -10.97 -14.70
N ASP A 254 15.81 -10.97 -15.55
CA ASP A 254 14.44 -10.61 -15.15
C ASP A 254 13.86 -11.65 -14.17
N TRP A 255 14.14 -12.93 -14.41
CA TRP A 255 13.78 -14.02 -13.49
C TRP A 255 14.57 -13.94 -12.19
N THR A 256 15.85 -13.60 -12.28
CA THR A 256 16.71 -13.38 -11.11
C THR A 256 16.19 -12.22 -10.25
N ALA A 257 15.77 -11.12 -10.88
CA ALA A 257 15.16 -9.98 -10.22
C ALA A 257 13.83 -10.36 -9.53
N ARG A 258 12.95 -11.09 -10.23
CA ARG A 258 11.71 -11.61 -9.61
C ARG A 258 12.02 -12.50 -8.40
N GLY A 259 13.00 -13.39 -8.51
CA GLY A 259 13.43 -14.25 -7.40
C GLY A 259 14.05 -13.47 -6.24
N LEU A 260 14.78 -12.37 -6.50
CA LEU A 260 15.27 -11.46 -5.46
C LEU A 260 14.10 -10.82 -4.70
N LEU A 261 13.10 -10.30 -5.42
CA LEU A 261 11.92 -9.67 -4.83
C LEU A 261 11.11 -10.65 -3.97
N GLU A 262 10.84 -11.87 -4.47
CA GLU A 262 10.09 -12.89 -3.72
C GLU A 262 10.78 -13.32 -2.42
N ARG A 263 12.12 -13.42 -2.42
CA ARG A 263 12.92 -13.79 -1.23
C ARG A 263 13.00 -12.70 -0.17
N SER A 264 12.63 -11.46 -0.51
CA SER A 264 12.67 -10.36 0.44
C SER A 264 11.59 -10.47 1.52
N TRP A 265 11.79 -9.79 2.65
CA TRP A 265 10.79 -9.64 3.72
C TRP A 265 9.57 -8.82 3.33
N ALA A 266 9.63 -8.07 2.22
CA ALA A 266 8.50 -7.27 1.77
C ALA A 266 7.27 -8.16 1.55
N ILE A 267 6.08 -7.63 1.82
CA ILE A 267 4.81 -8.28 1.49
C ILE A 267 4.62 -8.20 -0.03
N LYS A 268 4.46 -9.33 -0.70
CA LYS A 268 4.24 -9.37 -2.15
C LYS A 268 2.75 -9.32 -2.46
N CYS A 269 2.35 -8.44 -3.37
CA CYS A 269 0.99 -8.29 -3.86
C CYS A 269 0.97 -8.51 -5.39
N PRO A 270 0.68 -9.75 -5.85
CA PRO A 270 0.64 -11.00 -5.09
C PRO A 270 2.04 -11.63 -4.91
N ASN A 271 2.17 -12.58 -3.97
CA ASN A 271 3.33 -13.48 -3.95
C ASN A 271 3.24 -14.53 -5.07
N ILE A 272 4.33 -15.27 -5.31
CA ILE A 272 4.37 -16.26 -6.38
C ILE A 272 3.31 -17.37 -6.24
N ALA A 273 2.98 -17.77 -5.01
CA ALA A 273 1.96 -18.79 -4.76
C ALA A 273 0.56 -18.33 -5.16
N TYR A 274 0.19 -17.08 -4.82
CA TYR A 274 -1.06 -16.46 -5.25
C TYR A 274 -1.12 -16.33 -6.77
N GLN A 275 -0.01 -15.96 -7.42
CA GLN A 275 0.03 -15.90 -8.88
C GLN A 275 -0.22 -17.26 -9.53
N LEU A 276 0.38 -18.35 -8.99
CA LEU A 276 0.14 -19.71 -9.47
C LEU A 276 -1.29 -20.20 -9.18
N ALA A 277 -1.85 -19.84 -8.04
CA ALA A 277 -3.24 -20.15 -7.68
C ALA A 277 -4.25 -19.53 -8.66
N GLY A 278 -3.89 -18.42 -9.32
CA GLY A 278 -4.72 -17.77 -10.35
C GLY A 278 -4.71 -18.46 -11.73
N THR A 279 -3.98 -19.56 -11.91
CA THR A 279 -3.91 -20.25 -13.21
C THR A 279 -5.24 -20.89 -13.60
N LYS A 280 -5.48 -21.00 -14.90
CA LYS A 280 -6.68 -21.66 -15.46
C LYS A 280 -6.75 -23.13 -15.04
N LYS A 281 -5.60 -23.78 -14.86
CA LYS A 281 -5.53 -25.14 -14.34
C LYS A 281 -6.10 -25.24 -12.92
N VAL A 282 -5.78 -24.31 -12.03
CA VAL A 282 -6.35 -24.31 -10.67
C VAL A 282 -7.86 -24.07 -10.71
N GLN A 283 -8.34 -23.16 -11.57
CA GLN A 283 -9.78 -22.96 -11.80
C GLN A 283 -10.48 -24.26 -12.22
N GLU A 284 -9.89 -25.03 -13.15
CA GLU A 284 -10.40 -26.34 -13.56
C GLU A 284 -10.34 -27.37 -12.43
N VAL A 285 -9.25 -27.42 -11.67
CA VAL A 285 -9.15 -28.37 -10.55
C VAL A 285 -10.22 -28.07 -9.49
N LEU A 286 -10.51 -26.81 -9.21
CA LEU A 286 -11.52 -26.40 -8.23
C LEU A 286 -12.95 -26.74 -8.67
N SER A 287 -13.21 -26.91 -9.96
CA SER A 287 -14.55 -27.32 -10.45
C SER A 287 -14.84 -28.80 -10.19
N ARG A 288 -13.81 -29.61 -9.90
CA ARG A 288 -13.95 -31.05 -9.68
C ARG A 288 -14.67 -31.35 -8.36
N PRO A 289 -15.48 -32.43 -8.30
CA PRO A 289 -16.11 -32.86 -7.04
C PRO A 289 -15.10 -33.03 -5.90
N GLY A 290 -15.39 -32.47 -4.73
CA GLY A 290 -14.55 -32.57 -3.53
C GLY A 290 -13.33 -31.64 -3.49
N ALA A 291 -13.04 -30.89 -4.56
CA ALA A 291 -11.85 -30.03 -4.60
C ALA A 291 -11.99 -28.76 -3.73
N LEU A 292 -13.17 -28.11 -3.77
CA LEU A 292 -13.46 -26.93 -2.96
C LEU A 292 -13.47 -27.23 -1.46
N GLU A 293 -14.01 -28.39 -1.06
CA GLU A 293 -14.11 -28.82 0.34
C GLU A 293 -12.75 -29.02 1.01
N ARG A 294 -11.66 -29.05 0.24
CA ARG A 294 -10.30 -29.06 0.80
C ARG A 294 -9.88 -27.71 1.36
N PHE A 295 -10.56 -26.63 0.98
CA PHE A 295 -10.19 -25.25 1.28
C PHE A 295 -11.29 -24.47 1.98
N ILE A 296 -12.55 -24.91 1.86
CA ILE A 296 -13.72 -24.25 2.44
C ILE A 296 -14.54 -25.31 3.20
N ASP A 297 -14.68 -25.12 4.51
CA ASP A 297 -15.37 -26.07 5.38
C ASP A 297 -16.89 -25.94 5.30
N GLU A 298 -17.42 -24.76 4.97
CA GLU A 298 -18.84 -24.48 4.92
C GLU A 298 -19.49 -25.03 3.63
N PRO A 299 -20.34 -26.07 3.70
CA PRO A 299 -20.92 -26.67 2.50
C PRO A 299 -21.81 -25.70 1.71
N ALA A 300 -22.48 -24.78 2.40
CA ALA A 300 -23.31 -23.75 1.78
C ALA A 300 -22.47 -22.77 0.94
N VAL A 301 -21.26 -22.41 1.40
CA VAL A 301 -20.35 -21.55 0.64
C VAL A 301 -19.78 -22.30 -0.56
N CYS A 302 -19.39 -23.56 -0.38
CA CYS A 302 -18.99 -24.43 -1.49
C CYS A 302 -20.07 -24.52 -2.58
N GLN A 303 -21.34 -24.63 -2.20
CA GLN A 303 -22.45 -24.65 -3.16
C GLN A 303 -22.57 -23.31 -3.91
N GLN A 304 -22.53 -22.18 -3.19
CA GLN A 304 -22.59 -20.85 -3.83
C GLN A 304 -21.47 -20.63 -4.84
N LEU A 305 -20.25 -21.07 -4.52
CA LEU A 305 -19.10 -20.99 -5.44
C LEU A 305 -19.35 -21.85 -6.68
N ARG A 306 -19.85 -23.08 -6.51
CA ARG A 306 -20.17 -23.98 -7.63
C ARG A 306 -21.26 -23.45 -8.54
N ASP A 307 -22.27 -22.78 -7.99
CA ASP A 307 -23.36 -22.20 -8.76
C ASP A 307 -22.87 -21.15 -9.77
N CYS A 308 -21.68 -20.57 -9.52
CA CYS A 308 -21.02 -19.62 -10.41
C CYS A 308 -20.01 -20.26 -11.39
N PHE A 309 -19.74 -21.56 -11.28
CA PHE A 309 -18.83 -22.26 -12.17
C PHE A 309 -19.54 -22.71 -13.44
N THR A 310 -18.84 -22.63 -14.57
CA THR A 310 -19.27 -23.24 -15.83
C THR A 310 -18.56 -24.60 -16.01
N GLY A 311 -18.87 -25.35 -17.07
CA GLY A 311 -18.12 -26.57 -17.38
C GLY A 311 -16.64 -26.26 -17.62
N LEU A 312 -15.79 -26.88 -16.81
CA LEU A 312 -14.34 -26.75 -16.86
C LEU A 312 -13.75 -28.16 -16.87
N TYR A 313 -12.96 -28.47 -17.89
CA TYR A 313 -12.50 -29.82 -18.16
C TYR A 313 -11.00 -29.87 -18.38
N PRO A 314 -10.32 -30.92 -17.88
CA PRO A 314 -8.91 -31.12 -18.17
C PRO A 314 -8.70 -31.50 -19.64
N MET A 315 -7.50 -31.27 -20.15
CA MET A 315 -7.06 -31.71 -21.48
C MET A 315 -5.86 -32.66 -21.35
N ASP A 316 -5.92 -33.55 -20.35
CA ASP A 316 -4.87 -34.53 -20.03
C ASP A 316 -5.26 -35.96 -20.46
N SER A 317 -4.37 -36.92 -20.22
CA SER A 317 -4.59 -38.33 -20.55
C SER A 317 -5.54 -39.05 -19.59
N SER A 318 -6.22 -38.36 -18.67
CA SER A 318 -7.24 -38.98 -17.83
C SER A 318 -8.50 -39.36 -18.63
N PRO A 319 -9.39 -40.23 -18.10
CA PRO A 319 -10.67 -40.50 -18.75
C PRO A 319 -11.50 -39.24 -19.00
N ALA A 320 -11.51 -38.30 -18.05
CA ALA A 320 -12.21 -37.02 -18.20
C ALA A 320 -11.58 -36.16 -19.28
N GLY A 321 -10.24 -36.11 -19.35
CA GLY A 321 -9.52 -35.35 -20.37
C GLY A 321 -9.76 -35.89 -21.78
N ARG A 322 -9.66 -37.21 -21.98
CA ARG A 322 -10.00 -37.85 -23.26
C ARG A 322 -11.44 -37.59 -23.70
N GLN A 323 -12.38 -37.60 -22.75
CA GLN A 323 -13.78 -37.28 -23.03
C GLN A 323 -13.95 -35.82 -23.45
N ALA A 324 -13.29 -34.89 -22.75
CA ALA A 324 -13.31 -33.46 -23.09
C ALA A 324 -12.75 -33.20 -24.50
N VAL A 325 -11.62 -33.84 -24.86
CA VAL A 325 -11.06 -33.75 -26.22
C VAL A 325 -12.05 -34.28 -27.26
N ALA A 326 -12.67 -35.43 -27.02
CA ALA A 326 -13.65 -36.00 -27.94
C ALA A 326 -14.85 -35.06 -28.14
N GLN A 327 -15.38 -34.47 -27.06
CA GLN A 327 -16.48 -33.50 -27.12
C GLN A 327 -16.09 -32.21 -27.85
N ALA A 328 -14.88 -31.70 -27.61
CA ALA A 328 -14.35 -30.54 -28.31
C ALA A 328 -14.18 -30.76 -29.82
N LEU A 329 -13.93 -32.01 -30.25
CA LEU A 329 -13.85 -32.37 -31.67
C LEU A 329 -15.23 -32.59 -32.30
N GLU A 330 -16.22 -33.04 -31.53
CA GLU A 330 -17.58 -33.32 -32.00
C GLU A 330 -18.44 -32.04 -32.10
N SER A 331 -18.40 -31.18 -31.08
CA SER A 331 -19.22 -29.97 -31.02
C SER A 331 -18.40 -28.76 -30.54
N PRO A 332 -17.37 -28.37 -31.31
CA PRO A 332 -16.40 -27.35 -30.92
C PRO A 332 -17.03 -25.99 -30.56
N GLU A 333 -18.12 -25.61 -31.20
CA GLU A 333 -18.83 -24.32 -31.01
C GLU A 333 -19.37 -24.09 -29.59
N ASN A 334 -19.42 -25.12 -28.76
CA ASN A 334 -19.84 -25.02 -27.37
C ASN A 334 -18.69 -24.73 -26.41
N PHE A 335 -17.45 -24.61 -26.90
CA PHE A 335 -16.28 -24.52 -26.06
C PHE A 335 -15.33 -23.38 -26.42
N VAL A 336 -14.51 -23.05 -25.44
CA VAL A 336 -13.29 -22.25 -25.58
C VAL A 336 -12.14 -23.02 -24.92
N MET A 337 -11.03 -23.16 -25.65
CA MET A 337 -9.80 -23.75 -25.15
C MET A 337 -8.85 -22.65 -24.70
N LYS A 338 -8.31 -22.77 -23.48
CA LYS A 338 -7.52 -21.71 -22.83
C LYS A 338 -6.14 -22.21 -22.39
N PRO A 339 -5.04 -21.58 -22.82
CA PRO A 339 -3.70 -21.85 -22.28
C PRO A 339 -3.52 -21.23 -20.89
N GLN A 340 -2.46 -21.61 -20.18
CA GLN A 340 -2.03 -20.97 -18.92
C GLN A 340 -1.37 -19.60 -19.13
N ARG A 341 -2.06 -18.69 -19.85
CA ARG A 341 -1.62 -17.31 -20.09
C ARG A 341 -2.64 -16.32 -19.53
N GLU A 342 -2.11 -15.21 -19.03
CA GLU A 342 -2.85 -14.03 -18.59
C GLU A 342 -2.60 -12.87 -19.56
N GLY A 343 -3.53 -11.92 -19.60
CA GLY A 343 -3.58 -10.92 -20.68
C GLY A 343 -4.28 -11.48 -21.92
N GLY A 344 -5.26 -10.74 -22.44
CA GLY A 344 -6.18 -11.22 -23.49
C GLY A 344 -5.47 -11.66 -24.79
N GLY A 345 -6.21 -12.34 -25.68
CA GLY A 345 -5.75 -12.75 -27.01
C GLY A 345 -5.20 -14.17 -27.13
N ASN A 346 -5.17 -14.94 -26.04
CA ASN A 346 -4.57 -16.29 -26.02
C ASN A 346 -5.58 -17.46 -26.19
N ASN A 347 -6.88 -17.19 -26.19
CA ASN A 347 -7.92 -18.22 -26.20
C ASN A 347 -8.23 -18.71 -27.63
N ILE A 348 -8.60 -19.98 -27.77
CA ILE A 348 -8.99 -20.60 -29.03
C ILE A 348 -10.47 -20.96 -28.94
N TYR A 349 -11.28 -20.48 -29.89
CA TYR A 349 -12.73 -20.53 -29.81
C TYR A 349 -13.32 -21.47 -30.84
N GLY A 350 -14.34 -22.23 -30.45
CA GLY A 350 -15.23 -22.87 -31.41
C GLY A 350 -14.48 -23.72 -32.44
N THR A 351 -14.85 -23.53 -33.70
CA THR A 351 -14.37 -24.29 -34.85
C THR A 351 -12.87 -24.22 -35.10
N ASP A 352 -12.14 -23.32 -34.43
CA ASP A 352 -10.68 -23.26 -34.50
C ASP A 352 -10.01 -24.36 -33.64
N ILE A 353 -10.71 -24.85 -32.61
CA ILE A 353 -10.19 -25.83 -31.65
C ILE A 353 -9.71 -27.13 -32.34
N PRO A 354 -10.50 -27.79 -33.22
CA PRO A 354 -10.05 -29.04 -33.87
C PRO A 354 -8.81 -28.86 -34.75
N GLY A 355 -8.67 -27.69 -35.38
CA GLY A 355 -7.50 -27.36 -36.20
C GLY A 355 -6.23 -27.32 -35.36
N VAL A 356 -6.30 -26.67 -34.19
CA VAL A 356 -5.17 -26.56 -33.27
C VAL A 356 -4.86 -27.91 -32.59
N LEU A 357 -5.87 -28.62 -32.09
CA LEU A 357 -5.69 -29.88 -31.37
C LEU A 357 -4.97 -30.95 -32.18
N ARG A 358 -5.22 -31.03 -33.49
CA ARG A 358 -4.55 -32.02 -34.38
C ARG A 358 -3.04 -31.84 -34.47
N HIS A 359 -2.52 -30.66 -34.14
CA HIS A 359 -1.11 -30.33 -34.22
C HIS A 359 -0.43 -30.30 -32.85
N MET A 360 -1.18 -30.51 -31.75
CA MET A 360 -0.64 -30.53 -30.40
C MET A 360 -0.26 -31.93 -29.95
N ASN A 361 0.91 -32.06 -29.32
CA ASN A 361 1.28 -33.25 -28.57
C ASN A 361 0.57 -33.31 -27.20
N GLU A 362 0.68 -34.43 -26.48
CA GLU A 362 0.00 -34.63 -25.18
C GLU A 362 0.37 -33.58 -24.13
N SER A 363 1.65 -33.18 -24.06
CA SER A 363 2.11 -32.17 -23.10
C SER A 363 1.58 -30.77 -23.44
N GLU A 364 1.49 -30.44 -24.73
CA GLU A 364 0.89 -29.19 -25.19
C GLU A 364 -0.62 -29.15 -24.90
N GLN A 365 -1.32 -30.26 -25.09
CA GLN A 365 -2.73 -30.37 -24.73
C GLN A 365 -2.95 -30.18 -23.22
N GLU A 366 -2.13 -30.82 -22.39
CA GLU A 366 -2.22 -30.72 -20.93
C GLU A 366 -1.98 -29.29 -20.40
N ALA A 367 -1.23 -28.47 -21.14
CA ALA A 367 -1.05 -27.05 -20.85
C ALA A 367 -2.34 -26.20 -21.06
N HIS A 368 -3.42 -26.79 -21.58
CA HIS A 368 -4.70 -26.14 -21.80
C HIS A 368 -5.80 -26.68 -20.89
N ILE A 369 -6.86 -25.89 -20.74
CA ILE A 369 -8.15 -26.37 -20.24
C ILE A 369 -9.21 -26.19 -21.33
N LEU A 370 -10.25 -27.02 -21.31
CA LEU A 370 -11.46 -26.81 -22.07
C LEU A 370 -12.52 -26.20 -21.15
N MET A 371 -13.23 -25.20 -21.63
CA MET A 371 -14.26 -24.51 -20.87
C MET A 371 -15.52 -24.35 -21.72
N ASP A 372 -16.68 -24.56 -21.13
CA ASP A 372 -17.97 -24.23 -21.75
C ASP A 372 -18.00 -22.77 -22.18
N LEU A 373 -18.51 -22.52 -23.38
CA LEU A 373 -18.69 -21.18 -23.90
C LEU A 373 -19.87 -20.52 -23.19
N ILE A 374 -19.57 -19.54 -22.32
CA ILE A 374 -20.59 -18.71 -21.66
C ILE A 374 -21.32 -17.87 -22.72
N ARG A 375 -22.66 -17.91 -22.69
CA ARG A 375 -23.54 -17.20 -23.64
C ARG A 375 -24.28 -16.05 -22.93
N PRO A 376 -23.67 -14.87 -22.82
CA PRO A 376 -24.31 -13.72 -22.20
C PRO A 376 -25.48 -13.19 -23.05
N PRO A 377 -26.47 -12.53 -22.45
CA PRO A 377 -27.56 -11.90 -23.20
C PRO A 377 -27.01 -10.78 -24.09
N LYS A 378 -27.56 -10.68 -25.30
CA LYS A 378 -27.21 -9.60 -26.23
C LYS A 378 -27.97 -8.35 -25.86
N VAL A 379 -27.25 -7.33 -25.41
CA VAL A 379 -27.80 -5.99 -25.16
C VAL A 379 -27.28 -5.03 -26.22
N HIS A 380 -28.03 -3.97 -26.52
CA HIS A 380 -27.54 -2.90 -27.40
C HIS A 380 -27.02 -1.75 -26.55
N ASN A 381 -25.87 -1.21 -26.91
CA ASN A 381 -25.29 -0.05 -26.24
C ASN A 381 -24.61 0.90 -27.25
N LEU A 382 -24.32 2.12 -26.81
CA LEU A 382 -23.55 3.13 -27.53
C LEU A 382 -22.16 3.23 -26.93
N LEU A 383 -21.15 2.84 -27.70
CA LEU A 383 -19.75 2.86 -27.28
C LEU A 383 -19.05 4.08 -27.88
N ILE A 384 -18.18 4.75 -27.11
CA ILE A 384 -17.33 5.82 -27.61
C ILE A 384 -15.90 5.32 -27.71
N ARG A 385 -15.29 5.45 -28.89
CA ARG A 385 -13.88 5.08 -29.11
C ARG A 385 -13.22 6.08 -30.05
N ASN A 386 -12.04 6.57 -29.67
CA ASN A 386 -11.31 7.58 -30.46
C ASN A 386 -12.16 8.81 -30.84
N GLY A 387 -13.13 9.17 -30.00
CA GLY A 387 -14.07 10.27 -30.26
C GLY A 387 -15.26 9.91 -31.16
N GLU A 388 -15.35 8.67 -31.66
CA GLU A 388 -16.43 8.20 -32.52
C GLU A 388 -17.45 7.36 -31.75
N LEU A 389 -18.72 7.48 -32.15
CA LEU A 389 -19.85 6.76 -31.58
C LEU A 389 -20.12 5.48 -32.37
N HIS A 390 -20.18 4.34 -31.68
CA HIS A 390 -20.50 3.04 -32.27
C HIS A 390 -21.74 2.47 -31.58
N HIS A 391 -22.81 2.25 -32.35
CA HIS A 391 -24.02 1.58 -31.88
C HIS A 391 -24.02 0.12 -32.32
N GLY A 392 -24.33 -0.80 -31.41
CA GLY A 392 -24.46 -2.20 -31.79
C GLY A 392 -24.72 -3.15 -30.64
N PRO A 393 -24.82 -4.46 -30.93
CA PRO A 393 -24.90 -5.50 -29.92
C PRO A 393 -23.57 -5.59 -29.17
N VAL A 394 -23.67 -5.66 -27.85
CA VAL A 394 -22.53 -5.73 -26.95
C VAL A 394 -22.70 -6.83 -25.92
N ILE A 395 -21.57 -7.22 -25.35
CA ILE A 395 -21.44 -8.14 -24.23
C ILE A 395 -20.68 -7.42 -23.12
N SER A 396 -21.20 -7.53 -21.90
CA SER A 396 -20.58 -6.96 -20.71
C SER A 396 -20.06 -8.05 -19.78
N GLU A 397 -18.89 -7.82 -19.19
CA GLU A 397 -18.21 -8.70 -18.26
C GLU A 397 -17.99 -7.94 -16.94
N LEU A 398 -18.61 -8.43 -15.87
CA LEU A 398 -18.50 -7.84 -14.52
C LEU A 398 -17.29 -8.42 -13.79
N GLY A 399 -16.41 -7.53 -13.33
CA GLY A 399 -15.34 -7.83 -12.38
C GLY A 399 -15.66 -7.21 -11.02
N ILE A 400 -15.53 -8.01 -9.96
CA ILE A 400 -15.63 -7.56 -8.57
C ILE A 400 -14.25 -7.57 -7.95
N PHE A 401 -13.84 -6.45 -7.36
CA PHE A 401 -12.54 -6.37 -6.68
C PHE A 401 -12.67 -6.90 -5.24
N GLY A 402 -11.71 -7.72 -4.84
CA GLY A 402 -11.55 -8.18 -3.45
C GLY A 402 -10.19 -7.72 -2.90
N ALA A 403 -10.14 -7.43 -1.61
CA ALA A 403 -8.91 -7.18 -0.88
C ALA A 403 -8.74 -8.22 0.22
N TRP A 404 -7.53 -8.78 0.31
CA TRP A 404 -7.16 -9.78 1.31
C TRP A 404 -5.80 -9.45 1.92
N LEU A 405 -5.67 -9.61 3.23
CA LEU A 405 -4.41 -9.57 3.96
C LEU A 405 -4.48 -10.56 5.12
N SER A 406 -3.48 -11.44 5.22
CA SER A 406 -3.37 -12.42 6.30
C SER A 406 -1.91 -12.71 6.65
N ASP A 407 -1.70 -13.25 7.85
CA ASP A 407 -0.42 -13.78 8.29
C ASP A 407 -0.27 -15.27 7.97
N GLU A 408 0.92 -15.82 8.17
CA GLU A 408 1.23 -17.24 7.94
C GLU A 408 0.45 -18.18 8.89
N ASP A 409 0.13 -17.72 10.09
CA ASP A 409 -0.63 -18.49 11.09
C ASP A 409 -2.13 -18.58 10.78
N GLY A 410 -2.57 -17.97 9.67
CA GLY A 410 -3.97 -17.93 9.24
C GLY A 410 -4.77 -16.75 9.80
N THR A 411 -4.16 -15.85 10.58
CA THR A 411 -4.82 -14.63 11.05
C THR A 411 -5.18 -13.73 9.86
N VAL A 412 -6.47 -13.43 9.69
CA VAL A 412 -6.98 -12.56 8.62
C VAL A 412 -7.15 -11.14 9.12
N HIS A 413 -6.47 -10.19 8.48
CA HIS A 413 -6.55 -8.76 8.79
C HIS A 413 -7.53 -8.01 7.88
N ILE A 414 -7.62 -8.41 6.61
CA ILE A 414 -8.53 -7.82 5.62
C ILE A 414 -9.14 -8.95 4.80
N ASN A 415 -10.46 -8.92 4.64
CA ASN A 415 -11.21 -9.75 3.70
C ASN A 415 -12.48 -8.97 3.30
N GLU A 416 -12.39 -8.15 2.26
CA GLU A 416 -13.44 -7.20 1.90
C GLU A 416 -13.65 -7.08 0.39
N THR A 417 -14.89 -6.84 -0.02
CA THR A 417 -15.21 -6.41 -1.39
C THR A 417 -14.86 -4.92 -1.56
N ARG A 418 -14.12 -4.56 -2.62
CA ARG A 418 -13.56 -3.21 -2.85
C ARG A 418 -13.93 -2.64 -4.22
N GLY A 419 -15.22 -2.59 -4.51
CA GLY A 419 -15.75 -1.99 -5.74
C GLY A 419 -15.85 -2.97 -6.91
N HIS A 420 -16.04 -2.43 -8.11
CA HIS A 420 -16.31 -3.22 -9.31
C HIS A 420 -15.78 -2.54 -10.57
N LEU A 421 -15.69 -3.32 -11.65
CA LEU A 421 -15.41 -2.89 -13.01
C LEU A 421 -16.39 -3.60 -13.94
N LEU A 422 -17.09 -2.88 -14.81
CA LEU A 422 -17.77 -3.49 -15.93
C LEU A 422 -16.98 -3.20 -17.20
N ARG A 423 -16.70 -4.25 -17.98
CA ARG A 423 -16.05 -4.12 -19.30
C ARG A 423 -17.06 -4.52 -20.35
N THR A 424 -17.25 -3.67 -21.35
CA THR A 424 -18.22 -3.92 -22.42
C THR A 424 -17.49 -3.97 -23.76
N LYS A 425 -17.81 -4.96 -24.59
CA LYS A 425 -17.22 -5.15 -25.92
C LYS A 425 -18.30 -5.42 -26.96
N VAL A 426 -17.99 -5.16 -28.23
CA VAL A 426 -18.88 -5.58 -29.33
C VAL A 426 -19.02 -7.10 -29.35
N GLU A 427 -20.22 -7.59 -29.62
CA GLU A 427 -20.54 -9.02 -29.55
C GLU A 427 -19.70 -9.87 -30.50
N SER A 428 -19.35 -9.35 -31.68
CA SER A 428 -18.53 -10.03 -32.68
C SER A 428 -17.05 -10.17 -32.28
N SER A 429 -16.61 -9.56 -31.17
CA SER A 429 -15.22 -9.60 -30.74
C SER A 429 -14.98 -10.72 -29.73
N ASN A 430 -14.11 -11.67 -30.11
CA ASN A 430 -13.65 -12.71 -29.18
C ASN A 430 -12.76 -12.12 -28.06
N GLU A 431 -12.06 -11.03 -28.34
CA GLU A 431 -11.19 -10.34 -27.38
C GLU A 431 -11.92 -9.20 -26.65
N GLY A 432 -11.55 -8.94 -25.39
CA GLY A 432 -12.17 -7.92 -24.53
C GLY A 432 -11.19 -6.92 -23.90
N GLY A 433 -9.92 -6.92 -24.31
CA GLY A 433 -8.91 -6.03 -23.75
C GLY A 433 -9.21 -4.57 -24.08
N ILE A 434 -9.41 -3.72 -23.06
CA ILE A 434 -9.64 -2.28 -23.25
C ILE A 434 -8.41 -1.60 -23.85
N ALA A 435 -7.23 -1.82 -23.26
CA ALA A 435 -5.98 -1.21 -23.72
C ALA A 435 -5.52 -1.74 -25.10
N ALA A 436 -5.92 -2.97 -25.44
CA ALA A 436 -5.73 -3.58 -26.76
C ALA A 436 -6.75 -3.06 -27.80
N GLY A 437 -7.79 -2.34 -27.35
CA GLY A 437 -8.76 -1.71 -28.23
C GLY A 437 -9.90 -2.64 -28.65
N PHE A 438 -10.31 -3.59 -27.81
CA PHE A 438 -11.44 -4.47 -28.11
C PHE A 438 -12.67 -4.21 -27.21
N GLY A 439 -12.49 -3.50 -26.10
CA GLY A 439 -13.56 -3.16 -25.16
C GLY A 439 -13.50 -1.72 -24.66
N VAL A 440 -14.55 -1.32 -23.95
CA VAL A 440 -14.67 -0.05 -23.23
C VAL A 440 -14.91 -0.29 -21.74
N ILE A 441 -14.66 0.74 -20.94
CA ILE A 441 -15.04 0.77 -19.51
C ILE A 441 -16.52 1.16 -19.44
N ASP A 442 -17.26 0.47 -18.58
CA ASP A 442 -18.71 0.62 -18.40
C ASP A 442 -19.08 0.57 -16.91
N SER A 443 -20.35 0.76 -16.58
CA SER A 443 -20.91 0.57 -15.23
C SER A 443 -22.26 -0.17 -15.27
N PRO A 444 -22.59 -0.97 -14.24
CA PRO A 444 -23.84 -1.69 -14.21
C PRO A 444 -25.01 -0.75 -13.87
N LEU A 445 -26.09 -0.80 -14.65
CA LEU A 445 -27.40 -0.29 -14.26
C LEU A 445 -28.17 -1.41 -13.57
N LEU A 446 -28.41 -1.28 -12.27
CA LEU A 446 -29.20 -2.25 -11.51
C LEU A 446 -30.69 -2.04 -11.82
N ILE A 447 -31.39 -3.12 -12.16
CA ILE A 447 -32.81 -3.13 -12.59
C ILE A 447 -33.72 -3.79 -11.56
#